data_AF-A0A392URX7-F1
#
_entry.id   AF-A0A392URX7-F1
#
_cell.length_a   1.000
_cell.length_b   1.000
_cell.length_c   1.000
_cell.angle_alpha   90.00
_cell.angle_beta   90.00
_cell.angle_gamma   90.00
#
_symmetry.space_group_name_H-M   'P 1'
#
loop_
_entity.id
_entity.type
_entity.pdbx_description
1 polymer ?
#
loop_
_entity_poly.entity_id
_entity_poly.type
_entity_poly.pdbx_seq_one_letter_code
_entity_poly.pdbx_strand_id
1 'polypeptide(L)' 'GARGHISYDCPLKDDKCFNCGKLGHKAKVCRAAKVFCFNCGEGGHKSPACKKPRMAR' A
#
# COMPACT_ATOMS: atom_id res chain seq x y z
N GLY A 1 17.77 18.20 -5.40
CA GLY A 1 16.50 17.46 -5.56
C GLY A 1 16.69 16.06 -5.05
N ALA A 2 15.75 15.54 -4.26
CA ALA A 2 15.92 14.36 -3.41
C ALA A 2 16.36 13.09 -4.17
N ARG A 3 17.47 12.54 -3.68
CA ARG A 3 18.03 11.19 -3.76
C ARG A 3 17.24 10.15 -4.57
N GLY A 4 17.89 9.69 -5.64
CA GLY A 4 17.49 8.52 -6.40
C GLY A 4 17.40 7.27 -5.52
N HIS A 5 16.24 6.64 -5.57
CA HIS A 5 16.09 5.22 -5.31
C HIS A 5 15.70 4.57 -6.63
N ILE A 6 16.67 3.91 -7.25
CA ILE A 6 16.48 3.03 -8.40
C ILE A 6 15.53 1.91 -7.97
N SER A 7 14.47 1.67 -8.76
CA SER A 7 13.30 0.84 -8.45
C SER A 7 13.54 -0.63 -8.03
N TYR A 8 14.81 -1.06 -7.96
CA TYR A 8 15.27 -2.43 -7.72
C TYR A 8 15.83 -2.68 -6.32
N ASP A 9 16.32 -1.65 -5.61
CA ASP A 9 16.83 -1.78 -4.23
C ASP A 9 16.04 -0.88 -3.27
N CYS A 10 14.76 -1.23 -3.12
CA CYS A 10 13.91 -0.64 -2.10
C CYS A 10 13.47 -1.78 -1.19
N PRO A 11 14.09 -2.00 -0.01
CA PRO A 11 13.62 -3.01 0.95
C PRO A 11 12.17 -2.77 1.39
N LEU A 12 11.61 -1.58 1.12
CA LEU A 12 10.20 -1.27 1.31
C LEU A 12 9.24 -1.99 0.34
N LYS A 13 9.72 -2.56 -0.78
CA LYS A 13 8.86 -3.28 -1.72
C LYS A 13 8.51 -4.69 -1.24
N ASP A 14 9.38 -5.34 -0.47
CA ASP A 14 9.19 -6.76 -0.14
C ASP A 14 8.26 -6.97 1.08
N ASP A 15 8.25 -6.02 2.02
CA ASP A 15 7.45 -6.09 3.24
C ASP A 15 6.29 -5.09 3.30
N LYS A 16 5.89 -4.51 2.16
CA LYS A 16 4.65 -3.74 2.09
C LYS A 16 3.45 -4.67 2.10
N CYS A 17 2.63 -4.54 3.13
CA CYS A 17 1.38 -5.25 3.26
C CYS A 17 0.38 -4.75 2.22
N PHE A 18 0.06 -5.60 1.23
CA PHE A 18 -1.00 -5.34 0.26
C PHE A 18 -2.42 -5.41 0.85
N ASN A 19 -2.56 -5.74 2.13
CA ASN A 19 -3.85 -5.70 2.83
C ASN A 19 -4.06 -4.38 3.59
N CYS A 20 -3.04 -3.83 4.24
CA CYS A 20 -3.18 -2.64 5.10
C CYS A 20 -2.30 -1.44 4.71
N GLY A 21 -1.43 -1.57 3.70
CA GLY A 21 -0.50 -0.53 3.25
C GLY A 21 0.72 -0.31 4.15
N LYS A 22 0.79 -0.95 5.33
CA LYS A 22 1.91 -0.83 6.26
C LYS A 22 3.10 -1.70 5.84
N LEU A 23 4.28 -1.29 6.27
CA LEU A 23 5.54 -2.00 6.05
C LEU A 23 5.85 -2.91 7.24
N GLY A 24 6.70 -3.91 7.03
CA GLY A 24 7.17 -4.84 8.07
C GLY A 24 6.33 -6.11 8.21
N HIS A 25 5.37 -6.34 7.31
CA HIS A 25 4.66 -7.63 7.24
C HIS A 25 3.98 -7.81 5.87
N LYS A 26 3.85 -9.07 5.42
CA LYS A 26 3.13 -9.40 4.19
C LYS A 26 1.61 -9.47 4.42
N ALA A 27 0.83 -9.32 3.36
CA ALA A 27 -0.63 -9.43 3.41
C ALA A 27 -1.12 -10.76 4.03
N LYS A 28 -0.37 -11.86 3.84
CA LYS A 28 -0.67 -13.19 4.40
C LYS A 28 -0.64 -13.26 5.92
N VAL A 29 0.21 -12.46 6.56
CA VAL A 29 0.37 -12.42 8.03
C VAL A 29 -0.31 -11.17 8.64
N CYS A 30 -1.01 -10.41 7.82
CA CYS A 30 -1.65 -9.17 8.24
C CYS A 30 -2.88 -9.48 9.11
N ARG A 31 -2.83 -9.06 10.38
CA ARG A 31 -3.98 -9.13 11.30
C ARG A 31 -5.03 -8.04 11.07
N ALA A 32 -4.88 -7.20 10.04
CA ALA A 32 -5.87 -6.18 9.73
C ALA A 32 -7.11 -6.84 9.12
N ALA A 33 -8.23 -6.79 9.85
CA ALA A 33 -9.53 -7.23 9.34
C ALA A 33 -10.06 -6.32 8.22
N LYS A 34 -9.60 -5.06 8.16
CA LYS A 34 -10.04 -4.07 7.19
C LYS A 34 -9.01 -3.92 6.08
N VAL A 35 -9.48 -4.08 4.84
CA VAL A 35 -8.68 -3.87 3.65
C VAL A 35 -8.42 -2.38 3.42
N PHE A 36 -7.21 -2.04 3.07
CA PHE A 36 -6.75 -0.68 2.83
C PHE A 36 -6.80 -0.33 1.34
N CYS A 37 -7.21 0.90 1.08
CA CYS A 37 -7.32 1.43 -0.25
C CYS A 37 -5.99 2.06 -0.67
N PHE A 38 -5.32 1.48 -1.67
CA PHE A 38 -4.09 2.08 -2.24
C PHE A 38 -4.37 3.35 -3.05
N ASN A 39 -5.66 3.67 -3.27
CA ASN A 39 -6.05 4.88 -3.96
C ASN A 39 -6.14 6.09 -3.02
N CYS A 40 -6.90 5.97 -1.92
CA CYS A 40 -7.14 7.09 -1.00
C CYS A 40 -6.44 6.96 0.36
N GLY A 41 -5.81 5.82 0.63
CA GLY A 41 -5.13 5.57 1.89
C GLY A 41 -6.06 5.24 3.07
N GLU A 42 -7.33 4.90 2.82
CA GLU A 42 -8.30 4.59 3.87
C GLU A 42 -8.60 3.09 3.96
N GLY A 43 -8.93 2.62 5.17
CA GLY A 43 -9.40 1.26 5.40
C GLY A 43 -10.89 1.09 5.06
N GLY A 44 -11.30 -0.15 4.79
CA GLY A 44 -12.67 -0.57 4.53
C GLY A 44 -12.97 -0.95 3.07
N HIS A 45 -12.11 -0.59 2.13
CA HIS A 45 -12.28 -0.94 0.71
C HIS A 45 -10.94 -1.04 -0.05
N LYS A 46 -10.93 -1.78 -1.17
CA LYS A 46 -9.76 -1.88 -2.08
C LYS A 46 -9.80 -0.73 -3.09
N SER A 47 -8.68 -0.41 -3.72
CA SER A 47 -8.60 0.56 -4.83
C SER A 47 -9.65 0.42 -5.93
N PRO A 48 -9.99 -0.80 -6.44
CA PRO A 48 -11.08 -0.97 -7.40
C PRO A 48 -12.47 -0.63 -6.84
N ALA A 49 -12.68 -0.74 -5.53
CA ALA A 49 -13.94 -0.39 -4.86
C ALA A 49 -13.91 1.04 -4.28
N CYS A 50 -12.86 1.81 -4.57
CA CYS A 50 -12.73 3.18 -4.09
C CYS A 50 -13.61 4.11 -4.91
N LYS A 51 -14.50 4.84 -4.23
CA LYS A 51 -15.33 5.89 -4.83
C LYS A 51 -14.59 7.23 -5.00
N LYS A 52 -13.41 7.37 -4.38
CA LYS A 52 -12.60 8.59 -4.53
C LYS A 52 -11.89 8.57 -5.89
N PRO A 53 -11.67 9.74 -6.50
CA PRO A 53 -10.92 9.85 -7.75
C PRO A 53 -9.55 9.20 -7.61
N ARG A 54 -9.02 8.66 -8.72
CA ARG A 54 -7.71 8.02 -8.65
C ARG A 54 -6.67 9.06 -8.24
N MET A 55 -5.95 8.83 -7.14
CA MET A 55 -4.86 9.70 -6.74
C MET A 55 -3.74 9.47 -7.76
N ALA A 56 -3.69 10.35 -8.75
CA ALA A 56 -2.61 10.39 -9.73
C ALA A 56 -1.30 10.55 -8.95
N ARG A 57 -0.43 9.55 -9.05
CA ARG A 57 0.91 9.58 -8.47
C ARG A 57 1.87 10.29 -9.39
#